data_AF-A0A9D8SQM3-F1
#
_entry.id   AF-A0A9D8SQM3-F1
#
_cell.length_a   1.000
_cell.length_b   1.000
_cell.length_c   1.000
_cell.angle_alpha   90.00
_cell.angle_beta   90.00
_cell.angle_gamma   90.00
#
_symmetry.space_group_name_H-M   'P 1'
#
loop_
_entity.id
_entity.type
_entity.pdbx_description
1 polymer ?
#
loop_
_entity_poly.entity_id
_entity_poly.type
_entity_poly.pdbx_seq_one_letter_code
_entity_poly.pdbx_strand_id
1 'polypeptide(L)'
;MKSNVNRELAEIQRQFRAFYEKYLCGDYSELEEKRKFYLLLFFMRGMMLVIFLFYTLCFGLKENMERSLEPLWILVFVLLCFYASVPAINYRKNTKMLMMDKILSFFGDFIYFSSPKRDYLEDVLKQSVLFKNKIEAIYDDCFWGHYKGLDLLISEQKLYADRGLGEVCVFKGILILLKMTKKFDGQAVVRIKKKKRIDVDLCIIGGMMFLGLLIGGMVSEKIGKKDFLILAIGYPLALWLYLGVARGIKYLLTRKNRQKMQQVKLEDVVFDKNWDVEATDQIEARFVLTPAFMERILEVKRRFKGKKIEFSFWKNKVLIAVHTNKDMFETTSLFTSALNYRKMQEVVAQFYSVFSVADVLLNTNKKQGL
;
A
#
# COMPACT_ATOMS: atom_id res chain seq x y z
N MET A 1 -5.26 25.73 14.37
CA MET A 1 -4.79 25.06 13.13
C MET A 1 -5.48 23.73 12.81
N LYS A 2 -5.63 22.76 13.73
CA LYS A 2 -6.60 21.63 13.55
C LYS A 2 -8.01 22.14 13.22
N SER A 3 -8.38 23.29 13.78
CA SER A 3 -9.62 24.00 13.48
C SER A 3 -9.75 24.46 12.02
N ASN A 4 -8.63 24.70 11.29
CA ASN A 4 -8.69 25.21 9.92
C ASN A 4 -8.91 24.10 8.91
N VAL A 5 -8.18 22.98 9.02
CA VAL A 5 -8.37 21.80 8.15
C VAL A 5 -9.78 21.23 8.27
N ASN A 6 -10.33 21.20 9.49
CA ASN A 6 -11.72 20.75 9.69
C ASN A 6 -12.74 21.73 9.10
N ARG A 7 -12.44 23.04 9.06
CA ARG A 7 -13.29 24.05 8.41
C ARG A 7 -13.25 23.92 6.89
N GLU A 8 -12.06 23.82 6.30
CA GLU A 8 -11.88 23.61 4.86
C GLU A 8 -12.56 22.32 4.38
N LEU A 9 -12.38 21.22 5.12
CA LEU A 9 -13.06 19.96 4.80
C LEU A 9 -14.59 20.11 4.91
N ALA A 10 -15.10 20.78 5.94
CA ALA A 10 -16.54 20.99 6.10
C ALA A 10 -17.13 21.87 4.99
N GLU A 11 -16.38 22.87 4.51
CA GLU A 11 -16.78 23.70 3.39
C GLU A 11 -16.83 22.92 2.09
N ILE A 12 -15.79 22.14 1.78
CA ILE A 12 -15.76 21.27 0.60
C ILE A 12 -16.88 20.23 0.65
N GLN A 13 -17.15 19.64 1.82
CA GLN A 13 -18.27 18.71 1.99
C GLN A 13 -19.63 19.38 1.74
N ARG A 14 -19.79 20.67 2.09
CA ARG A 14 -21.00 21.44 1.80
C ARG A 14 -21.14 21.74 0.31
N GLN A 15 -20.07 22.19 -0.34
CA GLN A 15 -20.06 22.45 -1.78
C GLN A 15 -20.32 21.16 -2.58
N PHE A 16 -19.68 20.06 -2.19
CA PHE A 16 -19.89 18.76 -2.80
C PHE A 16 -21.33 18.28 -2.60
N ARG A 17 -21.96 18.58 -1.46
CA ARG A 17 -23.37 18.21 -1.24
C ARG A 17 -24.29 18.87 -2.25
N ALA A 18 -24.12 20.17 -2.50
CA ALA A 18 -24.89 20.89 -3.51
C ALA A 18 -24.64 20.32 -4.92
N PHE A 19 -23.38 19.97 -5.23
CA PHE A 19 -23.04 19.28 -6.48
C PHE A 19 -23.71 17.91 -6.60
N TYR A 20 -23.68 17.11 -5.53
CA TYR A 20 -24.31 15.80 -5.46
C TYR A 20 -25.83 15.89 -5.69
N GLU A 21 -26.50 16.79 -4.98
CA GLU A 21 -27.95 17.00 -5.11
C GLU A 21 -28.34 17.42 -6.53
N LYS A 22 -27.52 18.25 -7.19
CA LYS A 22 -27.80 18.76 -8.54
C LYS A 22 -27.48 17.76 -9.66
N TYR A 23 -26.37 17.03 -9.58
CA TYR A 23 -25.83 16.27 -10.71
C TYR A 23 -25.74 14.76 -10.49
N LEU A 24 -25.67 14.30 -9.24
CA LEU A 24 -25.43 12.88 -8.92
C LEU A 24 -26.65 12.17 -8.32
N CYS A 25 -27.58 12.90 -7.69
CA CYS A 25 -28.68 12.30 -6.95
C CYS A 25 -29.56 11.38 -7.83
N GLY A 26 -29.84 11.79 -9.07
CA GLY A 26 -30.56 10.95 -10.05
C GLY A 26 -29.80 9.66 -10.37
N ASP A 27 -28.50 9.77 -10.68
CA ASP A 27 -27.65 8.61 -10.96
C ASP A 27 -27.60 7.63 -9.79
N TYR A 28 -27.44 8.14 -8.57
CA TYR A 28 -27.40 7.33 -7.36
C TYR A 28 -28.74 6.65 -7.04
N SER A 29 -29.86 7.23 -7.49
CA SER A 29 -31.17 6.61 -7.39
C SER A 29 -31.30 5.45 -8.38
N GLU A 30 -30.80 5.59 -9.60
CA GLU A 30 -30.71 4.48 -10.57
C GLU A 30 -29.77 3.37 -10.07
N LEU A 31 -28.66 3.75 -9.44
CA LEU A 31 -27.73 2.79 -8.84
C LEU A 31 -28.36 2.01 -7.69
N GLU A 32 -29.25 2.62 -6.90
CA GLU A 32 -29.95 1.93 -5.82
C GLU A 32 -30.88 0.82 -6.34
N GLU A 33 -31.56 1.06 -7.47
CA GLU A 33 -32.36 0.02 -8.13
C GLU A 33 -31.48 -1.11 -8.66
N LYS A 34 -30.36 -0.79 -9.31
CA LYS A 34 -29.36 -1.80 -9.71
C LYS A 34 -28.84 -2.57 -8.50
N ARG A 35 -28.56 -1.89 -7.38
CA ARG A 35 -28.07 -2.53 -6.14
C ARG A 35 -29.03 -3.58 -5.62
N LYS A 36 -30.34 -3.29 -5.57
CA LYS A 36 -31.37 -4.25 -5.12
C LYS A 36 -31.37 -5.51 -5.99
N PHE A 37 -31.25 -5.37 -7.31
CA PHE A 37 -31.14 -6.50 -8.23
C PHE A 37 -29.88 -7.35 -7.97
N TYR A 38 -28.70 -6.73 -7.84
CA TYR A 38 -27.46 -7.44 -7.51
C TYR A 38 -27.51 -8.09 -6.11
N LEU A 39 -28.21 -7.46 -5.16
CA LEU A 39 -28.38 -7.98 -3.81
C LEU A 39 -29.27 -9.23 -3.81
N LEU A 40 -30.36 -9.22 -4.58
CA LEU A 40 -31.19 -10.40 -4.81
C LEU A 40 -30.38 -11.54 -5.42
N LEU A 41 -29.60 -11.26 -6.49
CA LEU A 41 -28.72 -12.25 -7.10
C LEU A 41 -27.69 -12.81 -6.10
N PHE A 42 -27.12 -11.96 -5.25
CA PHE A 42 -26.19 -12.39 -4.20
C PHE A 42 -26.85 -13.37 -3.22
N PHE A 43 -28.04 -13.04 -2.70
CA PHE A 43 -28.76 -13.91 -1.78
C PHE A 43 -29.23 -15.23 -2.43
N MET A 44 -29.72 -15.19 -3.66
CA MET A 44 -30.12 -16.40 -4.40
C MET A 44 -28.94 -17.34 -4.62
N ARG A 45 -27.75 -16.80 -4.93
CA ARG A 45 -26.52 -17.62 -5.05
C ARG A 45 -26.01 -18.11 -3.69
N GLY A 46 -26.13 -17.29 -2.65
CA GLY A 46 -25.85 -17.69 -1.27
C GLY A 46 -26.75 -18.83 -0.80
N MET A 47 -28.03 -18.84 -1.19
CA MET A 47 -28.97 -19.92 -0.86
C MET A 47 -28.51 -21.27 -1.44
N MET A 48 -27.96 -21.28 -2.66
CA MET A 48 -27.39 -22.51 -3.24
C MET A 48 -26.20 -23.04 -2.42
N LEU A 49 -25.35 -22.15 -1.89
CA LEU A 49 -24.26 -22.54 -0.99
C LEU A 49 -24.79 -23.15 0.31
N VAL A 50 -25.86 -22.57 0.88
CA VAL A 50 -26.50 -23.10 2.10
C VAL A 50 -27.14 -24.47 1.85
N ILE A 51 -27.83 -24.66 0.72
CA ILE A 51 -28.41 -25.95 0.32
C ILE A 51 -27.31 -27.01 0.16
N PHE A 52 -26.21 -26.65 -0.49
CA PHE A 52 -25.05 -27.52 -0.63
C PHE A 52 -24.46 -27.91 0.73
N LEU A 53 -24.26 -26.95 1.64
CA LEU A 53 -23.77 -27.21 2.99
C LEU A 53 -24.73 -28.12 3.78
N PHE A 54 -26.04 -27.89 3.68
CA PHE A 54 -27.05 -28.74 4.31
C PHE A 54 -27.00 -30.16 3.76
N TYR A 55 -26.88 -30.33 2.44
CA TYR A 55 -26.71 -31.64 1.81
C TYR A 55 -25.45 -32.36 2.33
N THR A 56 -24.31 -31.66 2.40
CA THR A 56 -23.07 -32.25 2.93
C THR A 56 -23.20 -32.69 4.39
N LEU A 57 -23.93 -31.92 5.20
CA LEU A 57 -24.19 -32.27 6.60
C LEU A 57 -25.08 -33.51 6.71
N CYS A 58 -26.19 -33.55 5.97
CA CYS A 58 -27.10 -34.70 5.96
C CYS A 58 -26.44 -35.97 5.43
N PHE A 59 -25.56 -35.84 4.43
CA PHE A 59 -24.82 -36.96 3.87
C PHE A 59 -23.75 -37.48 4.85
N GLY A 60 -23.02 -36.58 5.52
CA GLY A 60 -22.01 -36.93 6.52
C GLY A 60 -22.58 -37.65 7.74
N LEU A 61 -23.81 -37.33 8.16
CA LEU A 61 -24.51 -38.03 9.25
C LEU A 61 -24.88 -39.49 8.93
N LYS A 62 -24.87 -39.89 7.65
CA LYS A 62 -25.21 -41.26 7.22
C LYS A 62 -24.00 -42.22 7.19
N GLU A 63 -22.83 -41.82 7.71
CA GLU A 63 -21.58 -42.62 7.80
C GLU A 63 -21.10 -43.32 6.51
N ASN A 64 -21.61 -42.91 5.34
CA ASN A 64 -21.39 -43.60 4.07
C ASN A 64 -20.36 -42.94 3.14
N MET A 65 -19.51 -42.02 3.64
CA MET A 65 -18.54 -41.34 2.77
C MET A 65 -17.27 -42.17 2.57
N GLU A 66 -17.02 -42.56 1.32
CA GLU A 66 -15.67 -42.91 0.90
C GLU A 66 -14.76 -41.67 1.03
N ARG A 67 -13.69 -41.77 1.83
CA ARG A 67 -12.72 -40.67 2.06
C ARG A 67 -12.08 -40.12 0.78
N SER A 68 -12.17 -40.83 -0.34
CA SER A 68 -11.68 -40.42 -1.66
C SER A 68 -12.42 -39.22 -2.25
N LEU A 69 -13.67 -38.95 -1.85
CA LEU A 69 -14.53 -37.90 -2.43
C LEU A 69 -14.45 -36.55 -1.71
N GLU A 70 -13.84 -36.48 -0.52
CA GLU A 70 -13.67 -35.24 0.26
C GLU A 70 -13.06 -34.06 -0.52
N PRO A 71 -11.99 -34.21 -1.32
CA PRO A 71 -11.40 -33.08 -2.06
C PRO A 71 -12.34 -32.50 -3.13
N LEU A 72 -13.24 -33.32 -3.71
CA LEU A 72 -14.23 -32.85 -4.68
C LEU A 72 -15.28 -31.95 -4.02
N TRP A 73 -15.75 -32.31 -2.82
CA TRP A 73 -16.68 -31.48 -2.05
C TRP A 73 -16.07 -30.12 -1.69
N ILE A 74 -14.80 -30.10 -1.26
CA ILE A 74 -14.07 -28.86 -0.96
C ILE A 74 -13.93 -28.00 -2.22
N LEU A 75 -13.60 -28.61 -3.37
CA LEU A 75 -13.50 -27.88 -4.63
C LEU A 75 -14.84 -27.24 -5.03
N VAL A 76 -15.95 -27.99 -4.97
CA VAL A 76 -17.29 -27.46 -5.27
C VAL A 76 -17.67 -26.34 -4.30
N PHE A 77 -17.36 -26.49 -3.00
CA PHE A 77 -17.58 -25.43 -2.01
C PHE A 77 -16.84 -24.13 -2.36
N VAL A 78 -15.56 -24.23 -2.75
CA VAL A 78 -14.75 -23.06 -3.15
C VAL A 78 -15.32 -22.40 -4.41
N LEU A 79 -15.73 -23.19 -5.41
CA LEU A 79 -16.37 -22.68 -6.63
C LEU A 79 -17.71 -21.99 -6.34
N LEU A 80 -18.53 -22.55 -5.45
CA LEU A 80 -19.79 -21.93 -5.04
C LEU A 80 -19.56 -20.63 -4.26
N CYS A 81 -18.57 -20.59 -3.36
CA CYS A 81 -18.17 -19.36 -2.67
C CYS A 81 -17.75 -18.28 -3.66
N PHE A 82 -16.92 -18.62 -4.65
CA PHE A 82 -16.53 -17.69 -5.71
C PHE A 82 -17.75 -17.20 -6.49
N TYR A 83 -18.59 -18.11 -6.97
CA TYR A 83 -19.80 -17.79 -7.73
C TYR A 83 -20.79 -16.89 -6.96
N ALA A 84 -20.97 -17.14 -5.66
CA ALA A 84 -21.80 -16.33 -4.78
C ALA A 84 -21.24 -14.91 -4.58
N SER A 85 -19.92 -14.72 -4.64
CA SER A 85 -19.28 -13.40 -4.50
C SER A 85 -19.33 -12.53 -5.76
N VAL A 86 -19.51 -13.13 -6.95
CA VAL A 86 -19.49 -12.43 -8.25
C VAL A 86 -20.44 -11.22 -8.33
N PRO A 87 -21.71 -11.27 -7.87
CA PRO A 87 -22.61 -10.11 -7.93
C PRO A 87 -22.07 -8.90 -7.17
N ALA A 88 -21.45 -9.10 -6.00
CA ALA A 88 -20.86 -8.03 -5.21
C ALA A 88 -19.65 -7.39 -5.92
N ILE A 89 -18.80 -8.22 -6.52
CA ILE A 89 -17.64 -7.76 -7.30
C ILE A 89 -18.08 -6.94 -8.52
N ASN A 90 -19.06 -7.45 -9.27
CA ASN A 90 -19.57 -6.80 -10.48
C ASN A 90 -20.27 -5.48 -10.17
N TYR A 91 -21.10 -5.45 -9.11
CA TYR A 91 -21.75 -4.22 -8.67
C TYR A 91 -20.72 -3.14 -8.32
N ARG A 92 -19.72 -3.48 -7.49
CA ARG A 92 -18.64 -2.56 -7.10
C ARG A 92 -17.91 -2.01 -8.34
N LYS A 93 -17.43 -2.88 -9.23
CA LYS A 93 -16.66 -2.47 -10.41
C LYS A 93 -17.47 -1.58 -11.37
N ASN A 94 -18.71 -1.97 -11.69
CA ASN A 94 -19.54 -1.26 -12.65
C ASN A 94 -19.96 0.12 -12.14
N THR A 95 -20.39 0.20 -10.88
CA THR A 95 -20.78 1.49 -10.27
C THR A 95 -19.60 2.44 -10.14
N LYS A 96 -18.40 1.92 -9.84
CA LYS A 96 -17.18 2.72 -9.77
C LYS A 96 -16.83 3.35 -11.11
N MET A 97 -16.81 2.57 -12.19
CA MET A 97 -16.56 3.10 -13.54
C MET A 97 -17.58 4.16 -13.97
N LEU A 98 -18.85 4.01 -13.57
CA LEU A 98 -19.90 4.98 -13.92
C LEU A 98 -19.81 6.29 -13.14
N MET A 99 -19.46 6.21 -11.85
CA MET A 99 -19.54 7.36 -10.94
C MET A 99 -18.22 8.11 -10.76
N MET A 100 -17.08 7.44 -10.93
CA MET A 100 -15.80 8.01 -10.53
C MET A 100 -15.43 9.26 -11.34
N ASP A 101 -15.60 9.24 -12.67
CA ASP A 101 -15.37 10.42 -13.52
C ASP A 101 -16.29 11.59 -13.14
N LYS A 102 -17.56 11.30 -12.83
CA LYS A 102 -18.53 12.32 -12.41
C LYS A 102 -18.13 12.94 -11.07
N ILE A 103 -17.67 12.14 -10.10
CA ILE A 103 -17.16 12.64 -8.81
C ILE A 103 -15.88 13.45 -9.00
N LEU A 104 -14.96 12.96 -9.84
CA LEU A 104 -13.68 13.61 -10.13
C LEU A 104 -13.87 14.98 -10.81
N SER A 105 -14.89 15.13 -11.66
CA SER A 105 -15.23 16.40 -12.32
C SER A 105 -15.49 17.56 -11.36
N PHE A 106 -15.86 17.27 -10.11
CA PHE A 106 -15.97 18.29 -9.05
C PHE A 106 -14.60 18.87 -8.65
N PHE A 107 -13.55 18.05 -8.67
CA PHE A 107 -12.21 18.44 -8.22
C PHE A 107 -11.34 19.03 -9.33
N GLY A 108 -11.65 18.72 -10.59
CA GLY A 108 -10.95 19.24 -11.76
C GLY A 108 -11.06 18.31 -12.97
N ASP A 109 -10.25 18.58 -13.98
CA ASP A 109 -10.22 17.81 -15.21
C ASP A 109 -9.37 16.55 -15.01
N PHE A 110 -10.03 15.48 -14.58
CA PHE A 110 -9.43 14.18 -14.30
C PHE A 110 -10.11 13.06 -15.09
N ILE A 111 -9.31 12.06 -15.43
CA ILE A 111 -9.76 10.83 -16.11
C ILE A 111 -9.47 9.66 -15.16
N TYR A 112 -10.50 8.86 -14.85
CA TYR A 112 -10.37 7.62 -14.09
C TYR A 112 -10.01 6.43 -14.98
N PHE A 113 -9.22 5.52 -14.42
CA PHE A 113 -8.94 4.22 -15.00
C PHE A 113 -8.67 3.19 -13.91
N SER A 114 -9.28 2.01 -14.03
CA SER A 114 -9.10 0.91 -13.07
C SER A 114 -7.71 0.26 -13.16
N SER A 115 -6.97 0.50 -14.24
CA SER A 115 -5.57 0.10 -14.35
C SER A 115 -4.87 0.94 -15.42
N PRO A 116 -3.68 1.50 -15.16
CA PRO A 116 -2.88 2.20 -16.16
C PRO A 116 -2.36 1.24 -17.23
N LYS A 117 -1.88 1.79 -18.35
CA LYS A 117 -0.92 1.06 -19.19
C LYS A 117 0.29 0.69 -18.32
N ARG A 118 0.56 -0.62 -18.21
CA ARG A 118 1.53 -1.23 -17.29
C ARG A 118 2.90 -0.54 -17.33
N ASP A 119 3.33 -0.12 -18.51
CA ASP A 119 4.68 0.41 -18.75
C ASP A 119 4.96 1.76 -18.06
N TYR A 120 4.01 2.71 -18.07
CA TYR A 120 4.30 4.08 -17.62
C TYR A 120 4.57 4.16 -16.10
N LEU A 121 3.71 3.52 -15.29
CA LEU A 121 3.85 3.58 -13.83
C LEU A 121 4.99 2.70 -13.33
N GLU A 122 5.26 1.56 -13.99
CA GLU A 122 6.46 0.76 -13.68
C GLU A 122 7.76 1.54 -13.93
N ASP A 123 7.82 2.33 -15.01
CA ASP A 123 8.97 3.18 -15.29
C ASP A 123 9.11 4.32 -14.28
N VAL A 124 8.00 4.94 -13.87
CA VAL A 124 7.98 5.93 -12.79
C VAL A 124 8.51 5.32 -11.49
N LEU A 125 8.07 4.11 -11.13
CA LEU A 125 8.53 3.41 -9.93
C LEU A 125 10.04 3.11 -9.98
N LYS A 126 10.54 2.60 -11.12
CA LYS A 126 11.97 2.34 -11.34
C LYS A 126 12.79 3.62 -11.24
N GLN A 127 12.36 4.70 -11.91
CA GLN A 127 13.05 5.98 -11.94
C GLN A 127 13.05 6.66 -10.56
N SER A 128 11.97 6.52 -9.79
CA SER A 128 11.87 7.13 -8.46
C SER A 128 12.90 6.59 -7.47
N VAL A 129 13.40 5.36 -7.66
CA VAL A 129 14.27 4.66 -6.69
C VAL A 129 13.66 4.63 -5.26
N LEU A 130 12.37 4.96 -5.12
CA LEU A 130 11.68 5.01 -3.84
C LEU A 130 11.53 3.62 -3.24
N PHE A 131 11.57 2.58 -4.06
CA PHE A 131 11.55 1.22 -3.61
C PHE A 131 12.76 0.47 -4.18
N LYS A 132 13.52 -0.19 -3.30
CA LYS A 132 14.87 -0.70 -3.62
C LYS A 132 14.84 -1.99 -4.47
N ASN A 133 13.77 -2.79 -4.40
CA ASN A 133 13.70 -4.12 -5.00
C ASN A 133 13.02 -4.09 -6.37
N LYS A 134 13.15 -5.17 -7.14
CA LYS A 134 12.24 -5.42 -8.28
C LYS A 134 10.83 -5.54 -7.69
N ILE A 135 9.88 -4.85 -8.31
CA ILE A 135 8.54 -4.70 -7.76
C ILE A 135 7.53 -5.06 -8.81
N GLU A 136 6.52 -5.80 -8.37
CA GLU A 136 5.29 -6.03 -9.10
C GLU A 136 4.19 -5.18 -8.47
N ALA A 137 3.48 -4.43 -9.32
CA ALA A 137 2.41 -3.54 -8.91
C ALA A 137 1.05 -4.15 -9.25
N ILE A 138 0.16 -4.18 -8.26
CA ILE A 138 -1.26 -4.46 -8.44
C ILE A 138 -2.01 -3.15 -8.23
N TYR A 139 -2.61 -2.66 -9.31
CA TYR A 139 -3.36 -1.40 -9.34
C TYR A 139 -4.83 -1.65 -8.96
N ASP A 140 -5.45 -0.67 -8.29
CA ASP A 140 -6.88 -0.67 -7.97
C ASP A 140 -7.55 0.55 -8.60
N ASP A 141 -7.22 1.74 -8.11
CA ASP A 141 -7.74 3.00 -8.63
C ASP A 141 -6.64 3.89 -9.11
N CYS A 142 -6.78 4.40 -10.32
CA CYS A 142 -5.87 5.40 -10.83
C CYS A 142 -6.64 6.53 -11.50
N PHE A 143 -6.14 7.75 -11.35
CA PHE A 143 -6.68 8.91 -12.04
C PHE A 143 -5.58 9.91 -12.35
N TRP A 144 -5.68 10.51 -13.53
CA TRP A 144 -4.72 11.47 -14.05
C TRP A 144 -5.44 12.70 -14.57
N GLY A 145 -4.86 13.87 -14.33
CA GLY A 145 -5.48 15.12 -14.73
C GLY A 145 -4.70 16.35 -14.29
N HIS A 146 -5.37 17.50 -14.41
CA HIS A 146 -4.82 18.79 -14.03
C HIS A 146 -5.51 19.34 -12.78
N TYR A 147 -4.71 19.72 -11.78
CA TYR A 147 -5.20 20.36 -10.56
C TYR A 147 -4.44 21.64 -10.30
N LYS A 148 -5.15 22.78 -10.38
CA LYS A 148 -4.59 24.12 -10.17
C LYS A 148 -3.29 24.37 -10.98
N GLY A 149 -3.26 23.88 -12.22
CA GLY A 149 -2.12 24.03 -13.14
C GLY A 149 -0.99 23.00 -12.97
N LEU A 150 -1.16 21.98 -12.12
CA LEU A 150 -0.22 20.84 -12.04
C LEU A 150 -0.77 19.58 -12.68
N ASP A 151 0.11 18.88 -13.39
CA ASP A 151 -0.14 17.50 -13.83
C ASP A 151 -0.04 16.58 -12.60
N LEU A 152 -1.12 15.88 -12.30
CA LEU A 152 -1.27 15.00 -11.16
C LEU A 152 -1.70 13.61 -11.59
N LEU A 153 -0.97 12.59 -11.15
CA LEU A 153 -1.35 11.20 -11.28
C LEU A 153 -1.45 10.59 -9.89
N ILE A 154 -2.60 10.05 -9.55
CA ILE A 154 -2.84 9.39 -8.27
C ILE A 154 -3.18 7.93 -8.55
N SER A 155 -2.62 7.04 -7.74
CA SER A 155 -2.85 5.59 -7.88
C SER A 155 -2.89 4.91 -6.52
N GLU A 156 -4.01 4.27 -6.19
CA GLU A 156 -4.09 3.26 -5.13
C GLU A 156 -3.56 1.92 -5.66
N GLN A 157 -2.54 1.40 -4.99
CA GLN A 157 -1.88 0.18 -5.42
C GLN A 157 -1.20 -0.58 -4.28
N LYS A 158 -0.96 -1.86 -4.53
CA LYS A 158 -0.12 -2.75 -3.72
C LYS A 158 1.15 -3.06 -4.50
N LEU A 159 2.29 -2.94 -3.84
CA LEU A 159 3.58 -3.30 -4.40
C LEU A 159 4.14 -4.51 -3.69
N TYR A 160 4.54 -5.51 -4.46
CA TYR A 160 5.15 -6.75 -4.01
C TYR A 160 6.61 -6.76 -4.44
N ALA A 161 7.50 -7.08 -3.53
CA ALA A 161 8.91 -7.26 -3.84
C ALA A 161 9.27 -8.74 -3.78
N ASP A 162 9.97 -9.19 -4.82
CA ASP A 162 10.59 -10.50 -4.83
C ASP A 162 11.76 -10.55 -3.83
N ARG A 163 11.77 -11.58 -2.98
CA ARG A 163 12.85 -11.88 -2.03
C ARG A 163 13.52 -13.23 -2.30
N GLY A 164 13.24 -13.87 -3.42
CA GLY A 164 13.75 -15.17 -3.86
C GLY A 164 12.96 -16.37 -3.30
N LEU A 165 12.52 -16.31 -2.04
CA LEU A 165 11.68 -17.34 -1.40
C LEU A 165 10.17 -17.07 -1.52
N GLY A 166 9.79 -16.02 -2.26
CA GLY A 166 8.42 -15.58 -2.41
C GLY A 166 8.30 -14.06 -2.46
N GLU A 167 7.08 -13.61 -2.76
CA GLU A 167 6.75 -12.19 -2.84
C GLU A 167 6.28 -11.65 -1.50
N VAL A 168 6.79 -10.48 -1.13
CA VAL A 168 6.38 -9.80 0.10
C VAL A 168 5.81 -8.44 -0.26
N CYS A 169 4.60 -8.14 0.25
CA CYS A 169 4.02 -6.81 0.11
C CYS A 169 4.90 -5.77 0.82
N VAL A 170 5.52 -4.88 0.06
CA VAL A 170 6.40 -3.81 0.56
C VAL A 170 5.69 -2.48 0.69
N PHE A 171 4.57 -2.30 -0.01
CA PHE A 171 3.75 -1.10 0.05
C PHE A 171 2.28 -1.44 -0.21
N LYS A 172 1.40 -0.81 0.56
CA LYS A 172 -0.04 -0.76 0.32
C LYS A 172 -0.50 0.66 0.62
N GLY A 173 -1.10 1.33 -0.36
CA GLY A 173 -1.64 2.68 -0.17
C GLY A 173 -1.71 3.50 -1.46
N ILE A 174 -1.60 4.83 -1.33
CA ILE A 174 -1.66 5.75 -2.47
C ILE A 174 -0.26 6.20 -2.87
N LEU A 175 0.02 6.16 -4.17
CA LEU A 175 1.08 6.94 -4.79
C LEU A 175 0.51 8.19 -5.45
N ILE A 176 1.14 9.33 -5.19
CA ILE A 176 0.82 10.62 -5.80
C ILE A 176 2.04 11.05 -6.57
N LEU A 177 1.93 11.11 -7.89
CA LEU A 177 2.95 11.65 -8.78
C LEU A 177 2.55 13.06 -9.20
N LEU A 178 3.39 14.02 -8.84
CA LEU A 178 3.27 15.43 -9.20
C LEU A 178 4.39 15.78 -10.17
N LYS A 179 4.05 16.56 -11.21
CA LYS A 179 5.05 17.19 -12.06
C LYS A 179 5.26 18.64 -11.62
N MET A 180 6.46 18.96 -11.18
CA MET A 180 6.85 20.29 -10.74
C MET A 180 7.29 21.14 -11.93
N THR A 181 7.21 22.47 -11.79
CA THR A 181 7.75 23.44 -12.76
C THR A 181 9.27 23.43 -12.76
N LYS A 182 9.88 23.31 -11.57
CA LYS A 182 11.34 23.29 -11.39
C LYS A 182 11.92 21.91 -11.72
N LYS A 183 13.04 21.91 -12.44
CA LYS A 183 13.83 20.71 -12.74
C LYS A 183 14.86 20.46 -11.63
N PHE A 184 15.19 19.20 -11.46
CA PHE A 184 16.12 18.64 -10.49
C PHE A 184 16.99 17.62 -11.24
N ASP A 185 18.26 17.91 -11.42
CA ASP A 185 19.19 17.10 -12.21
C ASP A 185 19.63 15.84 -11.45
N GLY A 186 19.66 15.90 -10.13
CA GLY A 186 19.96 14.79 -9.24
C GLY A 186 18.75 13.92 -8.89
N GLN A 187 18.94 13.11 -7.85
CA GLN A 187 17.90 12.31 -7.21
C GLN A 187 17.96 12.46 -5.69
N ALA A 188 16.80 12.71 -5.05
CA ALA A 188 16.67 12.78 -3.60
C ALA A 188 15.49 11.93 -3.14
N VAL A 189 15.72 11.10 -2.12
CA VAL A 189 14.74 10.15 -1.59
C VAL A 189 14.63 10.36 -0.08
N VAL A 190 13.41 10.60 0.38
CA VAL A 190 13.07 10.82 1.79
C VAL A 190 12.30 9.60 2.29
N ARG A 191 12.92 8.83 3.18
CA ARG A 191 12.34 7.57 3.71
C ARG A 191 12.01 7.72 5.17
N ILE A 192 11.02 6.96 5.63
CA ILE A 192 10.72 6.95 7.06
C ILE A 192 11.89 6.32 7.80
N LYS A 193 12.35 6.99 8.85
CA LYS A 193 13.42 6.51 9.71
C LYS A 193 13.00 5.19 10.35
N LYS A 194 13.70 4.11 10.01
CA LYS A 194 13.44 2.80 10.62
C LYS A 194 14.10 2.77 11.99
N LYS A 195 13.36 2.43 13.04
CA LYS A 195 14.00 2.00 14.30
C LYS A 195 14.92 0.83 13.94
N LYS A 196 16.22 0.94 14.28
CA LYS A 196 17.16 -0.17 14.18
C LYS A 196 16.56 -1.35 14.93
N ARG A 197 16.06 -2.33 14.19
CA ARG A 197 15.70 -3.62 14.75
C ARG A 197 17.03 -4.35 14.85
N ILE A 198 17.52 -4.54 16.07
CA ILE A 198 18.59 -5.51 16.32
C ILE A 198 18.01 -6.84 15.83
N ASP A 199 18.75 -7.59 15.00
CA ASP A 199 18.33 -8.92 14.55
C ASP A 199 18.38 -9.90 15.73
N VAL A 200 17.44 -9.75 16.68
CA VAL A 200 17.30 -10.60 17.85
C VAL A 200 16.93 -12.02 17.42
N ASP A 201 16.20 -12.16 16.31
CA ASP A 201 15.74 -13.44 15.78
C ASP A 201 16.90 -14.39 15.46
N LEU A 202 18.03 -13.88 14.97
CA LEU A 202 19.19 -14.73 14.67
C LEU A 202 19.92 -15.18 15.94
N CYS A 203 19.97 -14.32 16.97
CA CYS A 203 20.54 -14.66 18.27
C CYS A 203 19.65 -15.64 19.04
N ILE A 204 18.32 -15.52 18.91
CA ILE A 204 17.36 -16.45 19.53
C ILE A 204 17.44 -17.82 18.84
N ILE A 205 17.43 -17.87 17.51
CA ILE A 205 17.58 -19.14 16.76
C ILE A 205 18.92 -19.80 17.09
N GLY A 206 20.02 -19.03 17.11
CA GLY A 206 21.34 -19.53 17.51
C GLY A 206 21.36 -20.05 18.95
N GLY A 207 20.71 -19.34 19.88
CA GLY A 207 20.58 -19.75 21.29
C GLY A 207 19.74 -21.01 21.47
N MET A 208 18.63 -21.16 20.73
CA MET A 208 17.78 -22.36 20.76
C MET A 208 18.50 -23.59 20.20
N MET A 209 19.28 -23.44 19.13
CA MET A 209 20.11 -24.54 18.58
C MET A 209 21.20 -24.97 19.58
N PHE A 210 21.82 -24.02 20.28
CA PHE A 210 22.81 -24.30 21.31
C PHE A 210 22.20 -25.03 22.52
N LEU A 211 21.00 -24.61 22.96
CA LEU A 211 20.28 -25.29 24.04
C LEU A 211 19.88 -26.72 23.66
N GLY A 212 19.43 -26.94 22.41
CA GLY A 212 19.13 -28.27 21.89
C GLY A 212 20.34 -29.20 21.87
N LEU A 213 21.52 -28.68 21.51
CA LEU A 213 22.79 -29.44 21.56
C LEU A 213 23.19 -29.80 23.00
N LEU A 214 22.99 -28.88 23.96
CA LEU A 214 23.25 -29.16 25.38
C LEU A 214 22.32 -30.25 25.93
N ILE A 215 21.02 -30.19 25.61
CA ILE A 215 20.04 -31.20 26.03
C ILE A 215 20.35 -32.56 25.39
N GLY A 216 20.66 -32.60 24.09
CA GLY A 216 21.04 -33.84 23.40
C GLY A 216 22.31 -34.49 23.96
N GLY A 217 23.25 -33.68 24.47
CA GLY A 217 24.43 -34.15 25.18
C GLY A 217 24.16 -34.78 26.54
N MET A 218 23.19 -34.26 27.29
CA MET A 218 22.81 -34.82 28.60
C MET A 218 22.02 -36.13 28.50
N VAL A 219 21.29 -36.34 27.40
CA VAL A 219 20.46 -37.55 27.18
C VAL A 219 21.28 -38.71 26.61
N SER A 220 22.47 -38.45 26.05
CA SER A 220 23.28 -39.49 25.41
C SER A 220 24.33 -40.07 26.36
N GLU A 221 24.08 -41.25 26.93
CA GLU A 221 25.05 -42.00 27.74
C GLU A 221 26.26 -42.54 26.93
N LYS A 222 26.23 -42.42 25.59
CA LYS A 222 27.21 -43.04 24.69
C LYS A 222 28.28 -42.09 24.11
N ILE A 223 28.20 -40.78 24.34
CA ILE A 223 29.10 -39.82 23.70
C ILE A 223 30.21 -39.40 24.69
N GLY A 224 31.48 -39.62 24.31
CA GLY A 224 32.63 -39.22 25.13
C GLY A 224 32.70 -37.71 25.34
N LYS A 225 33.13 -37.26 26.54
CA LYS A 225 33.21 -35.83 26.91
C LYS A 225 33.99 -34.96 25.91
N LYS A 226 35.01 -35.51 25.25
CA LYS A 226 35.83 -34.80 24.24
C LYS A 226 35.07 -34.60 22.92
N ASP A 227 34.34 -35.62 22.46
CA ASP A 227 33.56 -35.58 21.22
C ASP A 227 32.35 -34.66 21.34
N PHE A 228 31.73 -34.63 22.52
CA PHE A 228 30.66 -33.68 22.84
C PHE A 228 31.13 -32.22 22.78
N LEU A 229 32.32 -31.92 23.32
CA LEU A 229 32.88 -30.57 23.31
C LEU A 229 33.16 -30.08 21.87
N ILE A 230 33.65 -30.97 21.00
CA ILE A 230 33.89 -30.67 19.59
C ILE A 230 32.58 -30.41 18.84
N LEU A 231 31.52 -31.19 19.11
CA LEU A 231 30.21 -31.00 18.48
C LEU A 231 29.52 -29.71 18.98
N ALA A 232 29.56 -29.44 20.28
CA ALA A 232 28.92 -28.30 20.91
C ALA A 232 29.55 -26.95 20.52
N ILE A 233 30.85 -26.93 20.22
CA ILE A 233 31.56 -25.70 19.80
C ILE A 233 31.71 -25.65 18.28
N GLY A 234 32.10 -26.75 17.66
CA GLY A 234 32.43 -26.81 16.23
C GLY A 234 31.22 -26.61 15.31
N TYR A 235 30.06 -27.19 15.64
CA TYR A 235 28.86 -27.08 14.80
C TYR A 235 28.28 -25.65 14.79
N PRO A 236 28.13 -24.95 15.93
CA PRO A 236 27.72 -23.55 15.91
C PRO A 236 28.71 -22.64 15.19
N LEU A 237 30.02 -22.88 15.35
CA LEU A 237 31.05 -22.07 14.68
C LEU A 237 31.02 -22.27 13.15
N ALA A 238 30.88 -23.51 12.69
CA ALA A 238 30.77 -23.85 11.28
C ALA A 238 29.47 -23.29 10.66
N LEU A 239 28.34 -23.39 11.36
CA LEU A 239 27.07 -22.81 10.93
C LEU A 239 27.15 -21.28 10.86
N TRP A 240 27.81 -20.64 11.83
CA TRP A 240 28.02 -19.19 11.84
C TRP A 240 28.90 -18.73 10.67
N LEU A 241 30.00 -19.45 10.40
CA LEU A 241 30.85 -19.25 9.23
C LEU A 241 30.07 -19.43 7.92
N TYR A 242 29.31 -20.52 7.79
CA TYR A 242 28.49 -20.80 6.61
C TYR A 242 27.45 -19.71 6.36
N LEU A 243 26.70 -19.28 7.38
CA LEU A 243 25.72 -18.20 7.27
C LEU A 243 26.38 -16.85 6.96
N GLY A 244 27.56 -16.58 7.52
CA GLY A 244 28.35 -15.39 7.23
C GLY A 244 28.81 -15.34 5.77
N VAL A 245 29.35 -16.45 5.27
CA VAL A 245 29.78 -16.61 3.86
C VAL A 245 28.58 -16.55 2.91
N ALA A 246 27.47 -17.24 3.20
CA ALA A 246 26.26 -17.20 2.39
C ALA A 246 25.66 -15.78 2.32
N ARG A 247 25.70 -15.02 3.42
CA ARG A 247 25.34 -13.59 3.43
C ARG A 247 26.29 -12.74 2.60
N GLY A 248 27.60 -12.98 2.71
CA GLY A 248 28.63 -12.29 1.92
C GLY A 248 28.45 -12.53 0.42
N ILE A 249 28.23 -13.78 0.02
CA ILE A 249 27.96 -14.17 -1.36
C ILE A 249 26.64 -13.55 -1.84
N LYS A 250 25.56 -13.62 -1.06
CA LYS A 250 24.28 -12.98 -1.41
C LYS A 250 24.43 -11.46 -1.57
N TYR A 251 25.19 -10.81 -0.69
CA TYR A 251 25.49 -9.37 -0.77
C TYR A 251 26.28 -9.02 -2.04
N LEU A 252 27.29 -9.83 -2.39
CA LEU A 252 28.05 -9.68 -3.63
C LEU A 252 27.18 -9.90 -4.87
N LEU A 253 26.32 -10.93 -4.87
CA LEU A 253 25.40 -11.25 -5.98
C LEU A 253 24.27 -10.22 -6.15
N THR A 254 23.85 -9.52 -5.09
CA THR A 254 22.79 -8.49 -5.16
C THR A 254 23.32 -7.08 -5.43
N ARG A 255 24.62 -6.91 -5.70
CA ARG A 255 25.24 -5.61 -6.04
C ARG A 255 24.87 -5.16 -7.45
N LYS A 256 23.60 -4.79 -7.64
CA LYS A 256 23.14 -4.06 -8.83
C LYS A 256 23.76 -2.66 -8.82
N ASN A 257 24.27 -2.20 -9.97
CA ASN A 257 24.74 -0.84 -10.19
C ASN A 257 23.61 0.16 -9.87
N ARG A 258 23.55 0.65 -8.63
CA ARG A 258 22.69 1.76 -8.22
C ARG A 258 23.54 3.02 -8.18
N GLN A 259 22.96 4.15 -8.58
CA GLN A 259 23.58 5.44 -8.36
C GLN A 259 23.96 5.58 -6.87
N LYS A 260 25.20 6.02 -6.62
CA LYS A 260 25.74 6.14 -5.27
C LYS A 260 25.04 7.31 -4.56
N MET A 261 24.02 6.99 -3.79
CA MET A 261 23.33 7.99 -2.95
C MET A 261 24.10 8.21 -1.65
N GLN A 262 24.12 9.45 -1.19
CA GLN A 262 24.75 9.89 0.05
C GLN A 262 23.70 10.32 1.06
N GLN A 263 23.97 10.10 2.34
CA GLN A 263 23.10 10.59 3.41
C GLN A 263 23.22 12.11 3.54
N VAL A 264 22.09 12.81 3.55
CA VAL A 264 22.02 14.26 3.69
C VAL A 264 21.43 14.61 5.05
N LYS A 265 22.22 15.26 5.90
CA LYS A 265 21.70 15.87 7.12
C LYS A 265 21.09 17.24 6.81
N LEU A 266 19.87 17.45 7.31
CA LEU A 266 19.11 18.69 7.21
C LEU A 266 18.99 19.35 8.59
N GLU A 267 18.70 20.64 8.60
CA GLU A 267 18.73 21.49 9.79
C GLU A 267 17.48 21.34 10.67
N ASP A 268 16.35 20.93 10.10
CA ASP A 268 15.08 20.79 10.83
C ASP A 268 15.08 19.52 11.71
N VAL A 269 15.18 19.74 13.02
CA VAL A 269 15.21 18.69 14.05
C VAL A 269 13.92 17.86 14.08
N VAL A 270 12.75 18.46 13.79
CA VAL A 270 11.47 17.76 13.78
C VAL A 270 11.38 16.86 12.55
N PHE A 271 11.85 17.34 11.41
CA PHE A 271 11.91 16.56 10.17
C PHE A 271 12.89 15.37 10.29
N ASP A 272 14.12 15.60 10.75
CA ASP A 272 15.17 14.56 10.86
C ASP A 272 14.80 13.42 11.83
N LYS A 273 13.96 13.70 12.83
CA LYS A 273 13.41 12.66 13.72
C LYS A 273 12.47 11.69 12.99
N ASN A 274 11.83 12.13 11.92
CA ASN A 274 10.80 11.37 11.23
C ASN A 274 11.30 10.68 9.94
N TRP A 275 12.29 11.28 9.27
CA TRP A 275 12.78 10.82 7.99
C TRP A 275 14.31 10.80 7.88
N ASP A 276 14.81 9.89 7.06
CA ASP A 276 16.19 9.86 6.56
C ASP A 276 16.20 10.31 5.10
N VAL A 277 17.22 11.09 4.72
CA VAL A 277 17.34 11.65 3.36
C VAL A 277 18.58 11.08 2.68
N GLU A 278 18.37 10.46 1.52
CA GLU A 278 19.42 9.97 0.62
C GLU A 278 19.38 10.80 -0.66
N ALA A 279 20.51 11.36 -1.12
CA ALA A 279 20.56 12.10 -2.38
C ALA A 279 21.85 11.84 -3.18
N THR A 280 21.80 12.05 -4.49
CA THR A 280 23.00 12.03 -5.36
C THR A 280 23.82 13.30 -5.21
N ASP A 281 23.16 14.44 -5.03
CA ASP A 281 23.76 15.75 -4.75
C ASP A 281 23.13 16.36 -3.49
N GLN A 282 23.97 16.67 -2.50
CA GLN A 282 23.51 17.23 -1.23
C GLN A 282 23.09 18.70 -1.34
N ILE A 283 23.71 19.48 -2.23
CA ILE A 283 23.40 20.91 -2.42
C ILE A 283 22.02 21.01 -3.02
N GLU A 284 21.78 20.26 -4.08
CA GLU A 284 20.50 20.23 -4.76
C GLU A 284 19.38 19.72 -3.84
N ALA A 285 19.66 18.66 -3.05
CA ALA A 285 18.69 18.13 -2.09
C ALA A 285 18.23 19.19 -1.07
N ARG A 286 19.14 20.05 -0.58
CA ARG A 286 18.79 21.17 0.32
C ARG A 286 17.98 22.27 -0.38
N PHE A 287 18.23 22.47 -1.66
CA PHE A 287 17.48 23.44 -2.48
C PHE A 287 16.03 23.00 -2.75
N VAL A 288 15.77 21.70 -2.76
CA VAL A 288 14.40 21.14 -2.82
C VAL A 288 13.79 21.04 -1.41
N LEU A 289 14.52 20.45 -0.48
CA LEU A 289 14.10 20.25 0.92
C LEU A 289 14.42 21.48 1.79
N THR A 290 13.99 22.65 1.32
CA THR A 290 14.04 23.89 2.09
C THR A 290 13.29 23.75 3.41
N PRO A 291 13.59 24.55 4.46
CA PRO A 291 12.84 24.56 5.72
C PRO A 291 11.33 24.64 5.52
N ALA A 292 10.89 25.57 4.65
CA ALA A 292 9.48 25.69 4.30
C ALA A 292 8.90 24.42 3.66
N PHE A 293 9.68 23.67 2.88
CA PHE A 293 9.25 22.41 2.28
C PHE A 293 9.18 21.27 3.30
N MET A 294 10.10 21.23 4.26
CA MET A 294 10.06 20.27 5.36
C MET A 294 8.84 20.48 6.26
N GLU A 295 8.50 21.74 6.59
CA GLU A 295 7.28 22.08 7.33
C GLU A 295 6.01 21.63 6.59
N ARG A 296 5.98 21.80 5.26
CA ARG A 296 4.90 21.32 4.40
C ARG A 296 4.76 19.79 4.44
N ILE A 297 5.87 19.05 4.35
CA ILE A 297 5.86 17.58 4.50
C ILE A 297 5.30 17.18 5.88
N LEU A 298 5.70 17.89 6.95
CA LEU A 298 5.17 17.68 8.29
C LEU A 298 3.66 17.93 8.35
N GLU A 299 3.16 18.94 7.65
CA GLU A 299 1.72 19.20 7.54
C GLU A 299 0.99 18.07 6.82
N VAL A 300 1.52 17.59 5.70
CA VAL A 300 0.98 16.44 4.95
C VAL A 300 0.89 15.22 5.87
N LYS A 301 1.94 14.92 6.64
CA LYS A 301 1.93 13.84 7.64
C LYS A 301 0.81 14.00 8.68
N ARG A 302 0.57 15.22 9.17
CA ARG A 302 -0.53 15.50 10.12
C ARG A 302 -1.90 15.27 9.48
N ARG A 303 -2.11 15.65 8.22
CA ARG A 303 -3.38 15.47 7.49
C ARG A 303 -3.74 14.00 7.31
N PHE A 304 -2.74 13.16 7.03
CA PHE A 304 -2.94 11.71 7.00
C PHE A 304 -2.90 11.05 8.39
N LYS A 305 -3.12 11.79 9.47
CA LYS A 305 -3.16 11.28 10.86
C LYS A 305 -1.90 10.50 11.25
N GLY A 306 -0.73 10.96 10.79
CA GLY A 306 0.55 10.34 11.14
C GLY A 306 0.88 9.05 10.38
N LYS A 307 0.15 8.75 9.29
CA LYS A 307 0.52 7.65 8.39
C LYS A 307 1.97 7.79 7.91
N LYS A 308 2.53 6.65 7.53
CA LYS A 308 3.86 6.52 6.95
C LYS A 308 3.84 7.16 5.56
N ILE A 309 4.64 8.21 5.36
CA ILE A 309 4.77 8.93 4.09
C ILE A 309 6.24 8.96 3.67
N GLU A 310 6.51 8.67 2.41
CA GLU A 310 7.86 8.69 1.82
C GLU A 310 7.83 9.48 0.51
N PHE A 311 8.96 10.05 0.12
CA PHE A 311 9.04 10.93 -1.05
C PHE A 311 10.24 10.57 -1.92
N SER A 312 10.10 10.79 -3.23
CA SER A 312 11.22 10.78 -4.17
C SER A 312 11.12 11.95 -5.14
N PHE A 313 12.26 12.61 -5.36
CA PHE A 313 12.45 13.76 -6.22
C PHE A 313 13.46 13.38 -7.30
N TRP A 314 13.08 13.55 -8.58
CA TRP A 314 13.97 13.35 -9.73
C TRP A 314 13.45 14.14 -10.92
N LYS A 315 14.34 14.73 -11.73
CA LYS A 315 13.95 15.56 -12.88
C LYS A 315 12.94 16.62 -12.43
N ASN A 316 11.77 16.69 -13.06
CA ASN A 316 10.70 17.59 -12.65
C ASN A 316 9.54 16.84 -11.98
N LYS A 317 9.81 15.72 -11.31
CA LYS A 317 8.77 14.84 -10.75
C LYS A 317 8.98 14.63 -9.26
N VAL A 318 7.86 14.56 -8.55
CA VAL A 318 7.79 14.20 -7.13
C VAL A 318 6.83 13.03 -6.99
N LEU A 319 7.33 11.90 -6.48
CA LEU A 319 6.50 10.77 -6.07
C LEU A 319 6.33 10.79 -4.57
N ILE A 320 5.09 10.71 -4.12
CA ILE A 320 4.73 10.66 -2.71
C ILE A 320 4.04 9.32 -2.47
N ALA A 321 4.59 8.53 -1.56
CA ALA A 321 4.01 7.26 -1.15
C ALA A 321 3.35 7.41 0.22
N VAL A 322 2.02 7.32 0.28
CA VAL A 322 1.24 7.36 1.50
C VAL A 322 0.75 5.96 1.83
N HIS A 323 1.36 5.34 2.84
CA HIS A 323 1.01 3.98 3.27
C HIS A 323 -0.33 3.98 4.00
N THR A 324 -1.23 3.08 3.60
CA THR A 324 -2.54 2.89 4.23
C THR A 324 -3.11 1.52 3.93
N ASN A 325 -3.68 0.89 4.95
CA ASN A 325 -4.31 -0.42 4.81
C ASN A 325 -5.79 -0.35 4.42
N LYS A 326 -6.36 0.86 4.43
CA LYS A 326 -7.74 1.15 4.04
C LYS A 326 -7.84 1.17 2.51
N ASP A 327 -8.89 0.51 2.03
CA ASP A 327 -9.40 0.60 0.66
C ASP A 327 -10.03 1.99 0.48
N MET A 328 -9.48 2.82 -0.41
CA MET A 328 -9.96 4.17 -0.64
C MET A 328 -10.72 4.28 -1.95
N PHE A 329 -11.37 5.41 -2.15
CA PHE A 329 -12.20 5.74 -3.30
C PHE A 329 -13.35 4.75 -3.54
N GLU A 330 -13.83 4.10 -2.48
CA GLU A 330 -15.01 3.25 -2.53
C GLU A 330 -16.29 4.08 -2.47
N THR A 331 -16.92 4.25 -3.64
CA THR A 331 -18.09 5.12 -3.81
C THR A 331 -19.41 4.43 -3.45
N THR A 332 -19.46 3.10 -3.53
CA THR A 332 -20.66 2.29 -3.30
C THR A 332 -20.31 1.00 -2.56
N SER A 333 -21.33 0.28 -2.08
CA SER A 333 -21.20 -1.10 -1.61
C SER A 333 -22.53 -1.81 -1.85
N LEU A 334 -22.49 -3.12 -2.08
CA LEU A 334 -23.70 -3.90 -2.31
C LEU A 334 -24.62 -3.90 -1.08
N PHE A 335 -24.02 -3.90 0.12
CA PHE A 335 -24.72 -4.09 1.40
C PHE A 335 -25.11 -2.77 2.08
N THR A 336 -24.81 -1.63 1.46
CA THR A 336 -25.22 -0.32 1.96
C THR A 336 -25.96 0.42 0.86
N SER A 337 -27.05 1.11 1.21
CA SER A 337 -27.80 1.91 0.24
C SER A 337 -26.90 2.94 -0.46
N ALA A 338 -26.99 3.04 -1.78
CA ALA A 338 -26.30 4.03 -2.58
C ALA A 338 -26.74 5.46 -2.21
N LEU A 339 -27.96 5.62 -1.72
CA LEU A 339 -28.52 6.91 -1.27
C LEU A 339 -27.92 7.39 0.08
N ASN A 340 -27.11 6.56 0.74
CA ASN A 340 -26.48 6.94 2.00
C ASN A 340 -25.33 7.95 1.77
N TYR A 341 -25.64 9.24 1.90
CA TYR A 341 -24.67 10.32 1.72
C TYR A 341 -23.46 10.27 2.67
N ARG A 342 -23.56 9.56 3.82
CA ARG A 342 -22.42 9.40 4.74
C ARG A 342 -21.23 8.74 4.05
N LYS A 343 -21.47 7.77 3.17
CA LYS A 343 -20.40 7.12 2.39
C LYS A 343 -19.72 8.13 1.48
N MET A 344 -20.50 9.01 0.86
CA MET A 344 -19.99 10.06 0.00
C MET A 344 -19.13 11.07 0.78
N GLN A 345 -19.53 11.43 2.01
CA GLN A 345 -18.70 12.29 2.87
C GLN A 345 -17.31 11.68 3.15
N GLU A 346 -17.23 10.35 3.30
CA GLU A 346 -15.95 9.65 3.48
C GLU A 346 -15.10 9.70 2.19
N VAL A 347 -15.72 9.48 1.03
CA VAL A 347 -15.06 9.56 -0.29
C VAL A 347 -14.52 10.97 -0.54
N VAL A 348 -15.33 12.00 -0.31
CA VAL A 348 -14.91 13.41 -0.42
C VAL A 348 -13.76 13.73 0.53
N ALA A 349 -13.79 13.22 1.76
CA ALA A 349 -12.69 13.40 2.71
C ALA A 349 -11.39 12.71 2.26
N GLN A 350 -11.49 11.58 1.56
CA GLN A 350 -10.34 10.91 0.97
C GLN A 350 -9.75 11.71 -0.18
N PHE A 351 -10.59 12.17 -1.12
CA PHE A 351 -10.15 13.06 -2.21
C PHE A 351 -9.54 14.36 -1.68
N TYR A 352 -10.19 15.01 -0.72
CA TYR A 352 -9.64 16.19 -0.05
C TYR A 352 -8.28 15.85 0.55
N SER A 353 -8.13 14.75 1.29
CA SER A 353 -6.84 14.37 1.89
C SER A 353 -5.72 14.34 0.85
N VAL A 354 -5.98 13.79 -0.34
CA VAL A 354 -5.02 13.68 -1.44
C VAL A 354 -4.76 15.03 -2.13
N PHE A 355 -5.78 15.75 -2.59
CA PHE A 355 -5.60 17.04 -3.25
C PHE A 355 -5.02 18.11 -2.33
N SER A 356 -5.31 18.01 -1.03
CA SER A 356 -4.76 18.88 -0.03
C SER A 356 -3.23 18.70 0.12
N VAL A 357 -2.68 17.53 -0.23
CA VAL A 357 -1.22 17.34 -0.36
C VAL A 357 -0.69 18.18 -1.51
N ALA A 358 -1.35 18.09 -2.67
CA ALA A 358 -0.98 18.88 -3.83
C ALA A 358 -1.04 20.38 -3.49
N ASP A 359 -2.08 20.84 -2.79
CA ASP A 359 -2.23 22.23 -2.33
C ASP A 359 -1.09 22.69 -1.43
N VAL A 360 -0.73 21.87 -0.43
CA VAL A 360 0.38 22.17 0.47
C VAL A 360 1.66 22.35 -0.34
N LEU A 361 1.91 21.48 -1.33
CA LEU A 361 3.11 21.53 -2.17
C LEU A 361 3.06 22.66 -3.23
N LEU A 362 1.87 23.06 -3.67
CA LEU A 362 1.59 24.09 -4.68
C LEU A 362 1.77 25.52 -4.20
N ASN A 363 1.54 25.79 -2.90
CA ASN A 363 1.70 27.12 -2.30
C ASN A 363 3.13 27.69 -2.38
N THR A 364 4.05 26.96 -3.02
CA THR A 364 5.39 27.36 -3.45
C THR A 364 5.39 28.37 -4.60
N ASN A 365 4.47 28.28 -5.57
CA ASN A 365 4.54 29.10 -6.79
C ASN A 365 4.13 30.57 -6.59
N LYS A 366 3.31 30.89 -5.57
CA LYS A 366 2.87 32.27 -5.31
C LYS A 366 3.85 33.11 -4.50
N LYS A 367 4.80 32.49 -3.78
CA LYS A 367 5.76 33.19 -2.91
C LYS A 367 7.18 33.28 -3.46
N GLN A 368 7.45 32.70 -4.63
CA GLN A 368 8.76 32.76 -5.31
C GLN A 368 8.79 33.76 -6.48
N GLY A 369 7.77 34.60 -6.62
CA GLY A 369 7.78 35.78 -7.48
C GLY A 369 8.10 37.02 -6.67
N LEU A 370 9.37 37.19 -6.31
CA LEU A 370 10.03 38.45 -5.97
C LEU A 370 11.51 38.33 -6.35
#